data_AF-A0A9E4SIN8-F1
#
_entry.id   AF-A0A9E4SIN8-F1
#
_cell.length_a   1.000
_cell.length_b   1.000
_cell.length_c   1.000
_cell.angle_alpha   90.00
_cell.angle_beta   90.00
_cell.angle_gamma   90.00
#
_symmetry.space_group_name_H-M   'P 1'
#
loop_
_entity.id
_entity.type
_entity.pdbx_description
1 polymer ?
#
loop_
_entity_poly.entity_id
_entity_poly.type
_entity_poly.pdbx_seq_one_letter_code
_entity_poly.pdbx_strand_id
1 'polypeptide(L)'
;MAKQRRKRRRGAPAELPGSRKSKYPFPLSLLFNAKIFYVFFIVVMIASMGAIGFGNFGGSNSRRTTAPIVIDSTPAPTSDAQQWPAGPPPVIDASTAHVATIETSEGDIVIALSTEAPEAVNSFAFLAAKNFYDGVAFFY
;
A
#
# COMPACT_ATOMS: atom_id res chain seq x y z
N MET A 1 5.50 -64.79 52.65
CA MET A 1 5.37 -64.09 53.95
C MET A 1 5.96 -62.70 53.83
N ALA A 2 5.23 -61.70 54.31
CA ALA A 2 5.46 -60.27 54.14
C ALA A 2 6.46 -59.67 55.16
N LYS A 3 7.13 -58.56 54.82
CA LYS A 3 7.42 -57.47 55.79
C LYS A 3 7.82 -56.12 55.14
N GLN A 4 6.77 -55.38 54.89
CA GLN A 4 6.52 -53.93 54.98
C GLN A 4 7.56 -52.97 55.61
N ARG A 5 7.71 -51.82 54.92
CA ARG A 5 7.99 -50.43 55.37
C ARG A 5 9.27 -50.08 56.15
N ARG A 6 10.09 -49.23 55.50
CA ARG A 6 10.61 -48.01 56.15
C ARG A 6 10.66 -46.84 55.17
N LYS A 7 9.63 -45.98 55.24
CA LYS A 7 9.62 -44.62 54.66
C LYS A 7 10.64 -43.75 55.41
N ARG A 8 11.65 -43.24 54.73
CA ARG A 8 12.33 -41.96 55.02
C ARG A 8 12.76 -41.36 53.68
N ARG A 9 11.86 -40.65 52.96
CA ARG A 9 11.90 -39.18 52.81
C ARG A 9 13.30 -38.59 53.02
N ARG A 10 14.02 -38.30 51.93
CA ARG A 10 14.96 -37.18 51.76
C ARG A 10 15.51 -37.20 50.32
N GLY A 11 15.45 -36.05 49.66
CA GLY A 11 15.99 -35.83 48.32
C GLY A 11 14.95 -35.86 47.20
N ALA A 12 14.01 -34.92 47.21
CA ALA A 12 13.29 -34.58 45.98
C ALA A 12 14.32 -34.12 44.93
N PRO A 13 14.33 -34.66 43.70
CA PRO A 13 15.09 -34.04 42.62
C PRO A 13 14.47 -32.68 42.35
N ALA A 14 15.31 -31.65 42.19
CA ALA A 14 14.87 -30.36 41.68
C ALA A 14 14.41 -30.56 40.23
N GLU A 15 13.15 -30.93 40.05
CA GLU A 15 12.46 -30.83 38.77
C GLU A 15 12.40 -29.34 38.43
N LEU A 16 13.31 -28.91 37.54
CA LEU A 16 13.14 -27.67 36.82
C LEU A 16 11.76 -27.75 36.16
N PRO A 17 10.83 -26.82 36.47
CA PRO A 17 9.50 -26.88 35.90
C PRO A 17 9.63 -26.86 34.39
N GLY A 18 9.15 -27.94 33.76
CA GLY A 18 9.18 -28.13 32.32
C GLY A 18 8.72 -26.87 31.60
N SER A 19 9.45 -26.53 30.55
CA SER A 19 9.11 -25.48 29.61
C SER A 19 7.62 -25.56 29.29
N ARG A 20 6.83 -24.68 29.92
CA ARG A 20 5.45 -24.45 29.52
C ARG A 20 5.56 -23.94 28.10
N LYS A 21 5.18 -24.76 27.12
CA LYS A 21 4.95 -24.32 25.74
C LYS A 21 4.13 -23.03 25.85
N SER A 22 4.76 -21.91 25.54
CA SER A 22 4.13 -20.60 25.64
C SER A 22 2.97 -20.59 24.65
N LYS A 23 1.76 -20.73 25.19
CA LYS A 23 0.52 -20.53 24.48
C LYS A 23 0.52 -19.05 24.09
N TYR A 24 0.75 -18.77 22.81
CA TYR A 24 0.84 -17.41 22.28
C TYR A 24 -0.40 -16.61 22.71
N PRO A 25 -0.24 -15.53 23.51
CA PRO A 25 -1.36 -14.82 24.09
C PRO A 25 -2.00 -13.79 23.15
N PHE A 26 -1.60 -13.75 21.87
CA PHE A 26 -2.24 -12.97 20.82
C PHE A 26 -2.17 -13.75 19.50
N PRO A 27 -3.26 -13.86 18.72
CA PRO A 27 -3.28 -14.66 17.49
C PRO A 27 -2.48 -13.95 16.38
N LEU A 28 -1.15 -14.13 16.36
CA LEU A 28 -0.29 -13.64 15.27
C LEU A 28 -0.47 -14.42 13.96
N SER A 29 -1.30 -15.46 13.93
CA SER A 29 -1.73 -16.12 12.69
C SER A 29 -2.62 -15.24 11.80
N LEU A 30 -2.98 -14.03 12.27
CA LEU A 30 -3.77 -13.05 11.53
C LEU A 30 -2.94 -12.15 10.60
N LEU A 31 -1.62 -12.06 10.79
CA LEU A 31 -0.73 -11.19 10.00
C LEU A 31 -0.14 -11.88 8.76
N PHE A 32 -0.27 -13.21 8.64
CA PHE A 32 0.33 -13.98 7.53
C PHE A 32 -0.71 -14.58 6.56
N ASN A 33 -2.00 -14.25 6.71
CA ASN A 33 -3.07 -14.72 5.82
C ASN A 33 -3.93 -13.55 5.31
N ALA A 34 -3.64 -13.10 4.08
CA ALA A 34 -4.30 -11.97 3.43
C ALA A 34 -5.85 -12.11 3.40
N LYS A 35 -6.36 -13.33 3.23
CA LYS A 35 -7.81 -13.61 3.21
C LYS A 35 -8.49 -13.35 4.55
N ILE A 36 -7.84 -13.67 5.67
CA ILE A 36 -8.41 -13.49 7.01
C ILE A 36 -8.30 -12.03 7.46
N PHE A 37 -7.17 -11.38 7.13
CA PHE A 37 -6.98 -9.96 7.36
C PHE A 37 -8.02 -9.11 6.62
N TYR A 38 -8.31 -9.43 5.35
CA TYR A 38 -9.31 -8.75 4.53
C TYR A 38 -10.75 -8.90 5.09
N VAL A 39 -11.13 -10.11 5.52
CA VAL A 39 -12.46 -10.35 6.10
C VAL A 39 -12.62 -9.58 7.42
N PHE A 40 -11.59 -9.54 8.26
CA PHE A 40 -11.62 -8.76 9.50
C PHE A 40 -11.72 -7.25 9.21
N PHE A 41 -10.97 -6.75 8.23
CA PHE A 41 -10.98 -5.33 7.84
C PHE A 41 -12.35 -4.89 7.31
N ILE A 42 -13.02 -5.70 6.47
CA ILE A 42 -14.37 -5.40 5.96
C ILE A 42 -15.38 -5.29 7.10
N VAL A 43 -15.35 -6.21 8.06
CA VAL A 43 -16.31 -6.21 9.19
C VAL A 43 -16.12 -4.98 10.07
N VAL A 44 -14.87 -4.57 10.33
CA VAL A 44 -14.57 -3.33 11.05
C VAL A 44 -15.04 -2.10 10.27
N MET A 45 -14.83 -2.08 8.96
CA MET A 45 -15.20 -0.95 8.10
C MET A 45 -16.71 -0.75 8.04
N ILE A 46 -17.49 -1.81 7.85
CA ILE A 46 -18.97 -1.77 7.85
C ILE A 46 -19.52 -1.33 9.21
N ALA A 47 -18.95 -1.81 10.31
CA ALA A 47 -19.37 -1.40 11.65
C ALA A 47 -19.08 0.09 11.93
N SER A 48 -17.97 0.63 11.39
CA SER A 48 -17.61 2.05 11.54
C SER A 48 -18.38 2.99 10.60
N MET A 49 -18.78 2.53 9.41
CA MET A 49 -19.52 3.34 8.44
C MET A 49 -21.00 3.54 8.81
N GLY A 50 -21.52 2.81 9.81
CA GLY A 50 -22.88 2.98 10.30
C GLY A 50 -23.14 4.30 11.06
N ALA A 51 -22.10 5.06 11.42
CA ALA A 51 -22.21 6.24 12.28
C ALA A 51 -21.80 7.59 11.65
N ILE A 52 -21.38 7.63 10.38
CA ILE A 52 -21.06 8.89 9.68
C ILE A 52 -22.09 9.10 8.58
N GLY A 53 -23.27 9.55 9.01
CA GLY A 53 -24.23 10.18 8.12
C GLY A 53 -23.64 11.47 7.52
N PHE A 54 -23.98 11.70 6.25
CA PHE A 54 -23.78 12.92 5.46
C PHE A 54 -23.66 14.23 6.28
N GLY A 55 -22.58 14.98 6.07
CA GLY A 55 -22.48 16.34 6.60
C GLY A 55 -21.22 17.10 6.19
N ASN A 56 -21.36 17.99 5.20
CA ASN A 56 -20.71 19.29 5.13
C ASN A 56 -19.20 19.38 5.39
N PHE A 57 -18.40 19.22 4.34
CA PHE A 57 -17.16 20.02 4.22
C PHE A 57 -17.42 21.19 3.27
N GLY A 58 -18.12 22.18 3.81
CA GLY A 58 -18.21 23.53 3.24
C GLY A 58 -17.32 24.47 4.05
N GLY A 59 -16.15 24.79 3.50
CA GLY A 59 -15.22 25.81 3.99
C GLY A 59 -14.11 25.94 2.95
N SER A 60 -13.71 27.10 2.46
CA SER A 60 -13.93 28.49 2.89
C SER A 60 -13.68 29.41 1.70
N ASN A 61 -14.47 30.48 1.60
CA ASN A 61 -14.28 31.59 0.68
C ASN A 61 -12.82 32.08 0.66
N SER A 62 -12.20 32.08 -0.51
CA SER A 62 -11.11 33.00 -0.84
C SER A 62 -11.48 33.80 -2.08
N ARG A 63 -12.20 34.91 -1.86
CA ARG A 63 -12.09 36.07 -2.75
C ARG A 63 -10.72 36.70 -2.48
N ARG A 64 -9.83 36.64 -3.46
CA ARG A 64 -8.83 37.69 -3.77
C ARG A 64 -8.62 37.65 -5.28
N THR A 65 -9.09 38.65 -6.02
CA THR A 65 -8.46 39.97 -6.25
C THR A 65 -7.89 39.96 -7.67
N THR A 66 -8.52 40.78 -8.50
CA THR A 66 -8.14 41.16 -9.85
C THR A 66 -6.77 41.85 -9.86
N ALA A 67 -5.85 41.41 -10.74
CA ALA A 67 -4.71 42.20 -11.24
C ALA A 67 -4.29 41.67 -12.63
N PRO A 68 -3.79 42.54 -13.53
CA PRO A 68 -3.76 42.30 -14.97
C PRO A 68 -2.60 41.41 -15.44
N ILE A 69 -2.79 40.86 -16.64
CA ILE A 69 -1.94 39.95 -17.40
C ILE A 69 -0.50 40.49 -17.54
N VAL A 70 0.47 39.71 -17.06
CA VAL A 70 1.86 39.74 -17.51
C VAL A 70 2.08 38.43 -18.27
N ILE A 71 2.36 38.53 -19.58
CA ILE A 71 2.70 37.40 -20.44
C ILE A 71 4.17 37.05 -20.17
N ASP A 72 4.39 36.25 -19.13
CA ASP A 72 5.63 35.51 -18.96
C ASP A 72 5.33 34.06 -19.35
N SER A 73 6.00 33.56 -20.39
CA SER A 73 5.84 32.19 -20.90
C SER A 73 6.51 31.17 -19.97
N THR A 74 6.15 31.20 -18.68
CA THR A 74 6.17 29.98 -17.88
C THR A 74 5.02 29.14 -18.40
N PRO A 75 5.22 27.95 -18.99
CA PRO A 75 4.12 27.04 -19.22
C PRO A 75 3.52 26.73 -17.85
N ALA A 76 2.44 27.42 -17.50
CA ALA A 76 1.60 27.01 -16.41
C ALA A 76 1.25 25.55 -16.71
N PRO A 77 1.52 24.59 -15.82
CA PRO A 77 1.00 23.25 -16.00
C PRO A 77 -0.52 23.35 -15.90
N THR A 78 -1.18 23.62 -17.03
CA THR A 78 -2.59 23.29 -17.26
C THR A 78 -2.64 21.78 -17.48
N SER A 79 -2.13 21.03 -16.51
CA SER A 79 -2.59 19.67 -16.28
C SER A 79 -3.85 19.89 -15.46
N ASP A 80 -5.01 19.78 -16.09
CA ASP A 80 -6.17 19.29 -15.36
C ASP A 80 -5.71 17.96 -14.75
N ALA A 81 -5.21 18.03 -13.51
CA ALA A 81 -4.43 16.96 -12.92
C ALA A 81 -5.31 15.73 -12.89
N GLN A 82 -5.05 14.81 -13.81
CA GLN A 82 -5.83 13.62 -13.97
C GLN A 82 -5.49 12.75 -12.77
N GLN A 83 -6.41 12.69 -11.81
CA GLN A 83 -6.21 12.04 -10.52
C GLN A 83 -6.96 10.72 -10.48
N TRP A 84 -6.27 9.69 -10.01
CA TRP A 84 -6.82 8.35 -9.84
C TRP A 84 -6.76 7.93 -8.36
N PRO A 85 -7.74 8.34 -7.54
CA PRO A 85 -7.71 8.13 -6.09
C PRO A 85 -7.84 6.65 -5.68
N ALA A 86 -8.35 5.80 -6.56
CA ALA A 86 -8.47 4.35 -6.32
C ALA A 86 -7.25 3.54 -6.82
N GLY A 87 -6.22 4.22 -7.35
CA GLY A 87 -5.09 3.58 -8.01
C GLY A 87 -5.41 3.13 -9.45
N PRO A 88 -4.37 2.93 -10.29
CA PRO A 88 -4.57 2.51 -11.68
C PRO A 88 -5.01 1.04 -11.75
N PRO A 89 -6.03 0.69 -12.55
CA PRO A 89 -6.34 -0.70 -12.85
C PRO A 89 -5.17 -1.39 -13.57
N PRO A 90 -5.08 -2.73 -13.52
CA PRO A 90 -4.06 -3.46 -14.26
C PRO A 90 -4.29 -3.34 -15.77
N VAL A 91 -3.32 -2.78 -16.50
CA VAL A 91 -3.34 -2.60 -17.96
C VAL A 91 -2.47 -3.63 -18.66
N ILE A 92 -1.35 -3.99 -18.03
CA ILE A 92 -0.36 -4.93 -18.58
C ILE A 92 -0.01 -6.01 -17.55
N ASP A 93 0.51 -7.13 -18.05
CA ASP A 93 1.11 -8.15 -17.19
C ASP A 93 2.51 -7.72 -16.75
N ALA A 94 2.58 -7.07 -15.60
CA ALA A 94 3.83 -6.55 -15.03
C ALA A 94 4.79 -7.65 -14.51
N SER A 95 4.40 -8.94 -14.58
CA SER A 95 5.30 -10.06 -14.28
C SER A 95 6.19 -10.47 -15.46
N THR A 96 5.95 -9.87 -16.64
CA THR A 96 6.71 -10.12 -17.86
C THR A 96 7.59 -8.94 -18.22
N ALA A 97 8.69 -9.20 -18.92
CA ALA A 97 9.60 -8.15 -19.36
C ALA A 97 8.96 -7.32 -20.47
N HIS A 98 8.87 -6.01 -20.26
CA HIS A 98 8.33 -5.05 -21.23
C HIS A 98 9.36 -3.99 -21.59
N VAL A 99 9.21 -3.43 -22.78
CA VAL A 99 10.02 -2.30 -23.25
C VAL A 99 9.07 -1.15 -23.55
N ALA A 100 9.41 0.04 -23.06
CA ALA A 100 8.72 1.27 -23.40
C ALA A 100 9.65 2.19 -24.20
N THR A 101 9.09 2.85 -25.20
CA THR A 101 9.78 3.87 -25.99
C THR A 101 9.15 5.22 -25.67
N ILE A 102 9.99 6.17 -25.26
CA ILE A 102 9.60 7.56 -25.05
C ILE A 102 10.15 8.35 -26.24
N GLU A 103 9.24 8.84 -27.07
CA GLU A 103 9.58 9.72 -28.18
C GLU A 103 9.81 11.13 -27.64
N THR A 104 11.01 11.67 -27.84
CA THR A 104 11.36 13.04 -27.41
C THR A 104 11.79 13.88 -28.62
N SER A 105 11.87 15.19 -28.44
CA SER A 105 12.37 16.09 -29.49
C SER A 105 13.83 15.83 -29.89
N GLU A 106 14.61 15.19 -29.00
CA GLU A 106 16.03 14.87 -29.21
C GLU A 106 16.24 13.40 -29.63
N GLY A 107 15.15 12.66 -29.89
CA GLY A 107 15.16 11.26 -30.30
C GLY A 107 14.50 10.33 -29.28
N ASP A 108 14.62 9.03 -29.55
CA ASP A 108 13.91 8.01 -28.79
C ASP A 108 14.71 7.51 -27.59
N ILE A 109 14.04 7.43 -26.43
CA ILE A 109 14.57 6.81 -25.23
C ILE A 109 13.87 5.47 -25.05
N VAL A 110 14.64 4.38 -25.19
CA VAL A 110 14.13 3.01 -25.02
C VAL A 110 14.50 2.52 -23.62
N ILE A 111 13.49 2.17 -22.81
CA ILE A 111 13.66 1.68 -21.45
C ILE A 111 13.07 0.29 -21.27
N ALA A 112 13.80 -0.59 -20.59
CA ALA A 112 13.26 -1.86 -20.13
C ALA A 112 12.55 -1.67 -18.78
N LEU A 113 11.32 -2.14 -18.66
CA LEU A 113 10.53 -2.09 -17.44
C LEU A 113 10.88 -3.27 -16.53
N SER A 114 11.17 -2.99 -15.25
CA SER A 114 11.60 -4.01 -14.29
C SER A 114 10.45 -4.87 -13.79
N THR A 115 10.61 -6.20 -13.85
CA THR A 115 9.66 -7.16 -13.29
C THR A 115 9.62 -7.18 -11.76
N GLU A 116 10.60 -6.57 -11.09
CA GLU A 116 10.67 -6.52 -9.62
C GLU A 116 9.74 -5.46 -9.01
N ALA A 117 9.25 -4.51 -9.82
CA ALA A 117 8.39 -3.41 -9.38
C ALA A 117 7.04 -3.40 -10.15
N PRO A 118 6.21 -4.45 -10.02
CA PRO A 118 5.04 -4.64 -10.87
C PRO A 118 3.98 -3.54 -10.73
N GLU A 119 3.82 -2.97 -9.53
CA GLU A 119 2.88 -1.87 -9.30
C GLU A 119 3.31 -0.59 -10.01
N ALA A 120 4.61 -0.27 -9.96
CA ALA A 120 5.18 0.91 -10.63
C ALA A 120 5.12 0.75 -12.16
N VAL A 121 5.45 -0.43 -12.67
CA VAL A 121 5.35 -0.75 -14.10
C VAL A 121 3.92 -0.62 -14.60
N ASN A 122 2.94 -1.14 -13.85
CA ASN A 122 1.54 -0.98 -14.20
C ASN A 122 1.09 0.48 -14.16
N SER A 123 1.50 1.24 -13.14
CA SER A 123 1.19 2.67 -13.03
C SER A 123 1.73 3.46 -14.22
N PHE A 124 3.00 3.24 -14.57
CA PHE A 124 3.63 3.85 -15.73
C PHE A 124 2.87 3.52 -17.03
N ALA A 125 2.59 2.23 -17.27
CA ALA A 125 1.87 1.80 -18.46
C ALA A 125 0.45 2.36 -18.55
N PHE A 126 -0.26 2.43 -17.41
CA PHE A 126 -1.58 3.02 -17.34
C PHE A 126 -1.56 4.52 -17.67
N LEU A 127 -0.61 5.27 -17.12
CA LEU A 127 -0.46 6.70 -17.38
C LEU A 127 -0.04 6.96 -18.84
N ALA A 128 0.87 6.16 -19.38
CA ALA A 128 1.26 6.23 -20.78
C ALA A 128 0.05 5.99 -21.71
N ALA A 129 -0.80 5.00 -21.43
CA ALA A 129 -2.02 4.74 -22.19
C ALA A 129 -3.08 5.87 -22.09
N LYS A 130 -2.90 6.82 -21.18
CA LYS A 130 -3.73 8.02 -21.02
C LYS A 130 -3.05 9.29 -21.54
N ASN A 131 -1.95 9.18 -22.29
CA ASN A 131 -1.18 10.30 -22.83
C ASN A 131 -0.71 11.27 -21.73
N PHE A 132 -0.52 10.77 -20.51
CA PHE A 132 -0.18 11.61 -19.36
C PHE A 132 1.21 12.25 -19.48
N TYR A 133 2.13 11.58 -20.18
CA TYR A 133 3.51 12.04 -20.36
C TYR A 133 3.70 12.89 -21.64
N ASP A 134 2.64 13.08 -22.44
CA ASP A 134 2.73 13.78 -23.71
C ASP A 134 2.88 15.29 -23.49
N GLY A 135 3.83 15.90 -24.21
CA GLY A 135 4.09 17.34 -24.11
C GLY A 135 4.72 17.79 -22.78
N VAL A 136 5.13 16.84 -21.93
CA VAL A 136 5.85 17.14 -20.68
C VAL A 136 7.32 17.39 -20.99
N ALA A 137 7.85 18.52 -20.52
CA ALA A 137 9.27 18.82 -20.63
C ALA A 137 10.07 18.10 -19.52
N PHE A 138 11.31 17.71 -19.85
CA PHE A 138 12.27 17.27 -18.84
C PHE A 138 12.82 18.50 -18.09
N PHE A 139 12.45 18.64 -16.82
CA PHE A 139 12.99 19.66 -15.93
C PHE A 139 14.23 19.08 -15.24
N TYR A 140 15.40 19.45 -15.75
CA TYR A 140 16.72 19.01 -15.29
C TYR A 140 17.11 19.62 -13.94
#